data_AF-A0A495X6M2-F1
#
_entry.id   AF-A0A495X6M2-F1
#
_cell.length_a   1.000
_cell.length_b   1.000
_cell.length_c   1.000
_cell.angle_alpha   90.00
_cell.angle_beta   90.00
_cell.angle_gamma   90.00
#
_symmetry.space_group_name_H-M   'P 1'
#
loop_
_entity.id
_entity.type
_entity.pdbx_description
1 polymer ?
#
loop_
_entity_poly.entity_id
_entity_poly.type
_entity_poly.pdbx_seq_one_letter_code
_entity_poly.pdbx_strand_id
1 'polypeptide(L)'
;MTDALAAARAAAERADTAWWHGRVEESLAGDADAFELFRGAGAGREAAGTALGLSYLHFLRGEQAAGGTWFARAERLLADEPDCVEHGFLRYVRDVEAALEAGDLDTAVTRARRLRQDARGYGDPNLVTVATAAEGRALVRLGRVAEGFALLDDAMAAALGGDLAPGWTGHVYCGLVDACHEVVDLRRMRAWTEVLRRWCESRTAVLFTGICRVHQAQLLHTSGEWAAAEALAARVADEVRDLAVGVAAEARYVVGESRRLRGDPDGAERAYLATHELGRDPQPGVALLRLAQHRPDVALASITAALTAADGPPLTRVDLLRAAVEIGVAAGAPDVARKSADELAETARTYGTDGLRAAADHARGAVLLADDHPEEALPVLRRACARWRELDVPHDCARVRLLLAATYDRLGDTDAADRERAAAHAADPEWAPPGSRPNPGGLTAREVDVLALVAQGRTNREVAAALVLSEKTVARHLANIYLKLGLPTRTAAAAYAFDHGLVGGSTHPRRR
;
A
#
# COMPACT_ATOMS: atom_id res chain seq x y z
N MET A 1 47.46 18.41 15.66
CA MET A 1 46.72 17.85 14.52
C MET A 1 45.95 16.59 14.94
N THR A 2 46.59 15.62 15.60
CA THR A 2 45.96 14.39 16.10
C THR A 2 44.82 14.65 17.11
N ASP A 3 45.01 15.55 18.08
CA ASP A 3 43.98 15.87 19.09
C ASP A 3 42.76 16.59 18.48
N ALA A 4 42.99 17.43 17.46
CA ALA A 4 41.91 18.14 16.75
C ALA A 4 41.04 17.17 15.93
N LEU A 5 41.68 16.21 15.25
CA LEU A 5 40.98 15.15 14.51
C LEU A 5 40.20 14.21 15.45
N ALA A 6 40.77 13.87 16.60
CA ALA A 6 40.07 13.06 17.61
C ALA A 6 38.84 13.79 18.16
N ALA A 7 38.95 15.10 18.43
CA ALA A 7 37.83 15.92 18.86
C ALA A 7 36.72 16.00 17.79
N ALA A 8 37.08 16.14 16.52
CA ALA A 8 36.14 16.15 15.39
C ALA A 8 35.38 14.82 15.27
N ARG A 9 36.09 13.68 15.34
CA ARG A 9 35.47 12.35 15.32
C ARG A 9 34.53 12.12 16.50
N ALA A 10 34.94 12.51 17.69
CA ALA A 10 34.08 12.42 18.87
C ALA A 10 32.83 13.31 18.76
N ALA A 11 32.91 14.45 18.07
CA ALA A 11 31.73 15.28 17.79
C ALA A 11 30.77 14.59 16.82
N ALA A 12 31.27 14.01 15.73
CA ALA A 12 30.47 13.24 14.78
C ALA A 12 29.80 12.02 15.44
N GLU A 13 30.51 11.27 16.29
CA GLU A 13 29.94 10.14 17.04
C GLU A 13 28.81 10.55 17.99
N ARG A 14 28.93 11.72 18.64
CA ARG A 14 27.85 12.27 19.48
C ARG A 14 26.65 12.69 18.64
N ALA A 15 26.88 13.30 17.48
CA ALA A 15 25.83 13.69 16.55
C ALA A 15 25.05 12.47 16.03
N ASP A 16 25.76 11.41 15.63
CA ASP A 16 25.15 10.14 15.22
C ASP A 16 24.39 9.48 16.40
N THR A 17 24.95 9.50 17.61
CA THR A 17 24.23 9.02 18.79
C THR A 17 22.95 9.81 19.06
N ALA A 18 22.99 11.14 18.94
CA ALA A 18 21.82 12.00 19.08
C ALA A 18 20.75 11.66 18.03
N TRP A 19 21.16 11.40 16.79
CA TRP A 19 20.29 10.89 15.73
C TRP A 19 19.57 9.62 16.19
N TRP A 20 20.31 8.57 16.60
CA TRP A 20 19.71 7.29 17.00
C TRP A 20 18.77 7.35 18.21
N HIS A 21 18.82 8.43 18.99
CA HIS A 21 17.90 8.69 20.10
C HIS A 21 16.75 9.66 19.75
N GLY A 22 16.60 10.04 18.48
CA GLY A 22 15.55 10.96 18.01
C GLY A 22 15.80 12.42 18.38
N ARG A 23 17.01 12.79 18.81
CA ARG A 23 17.40 14.18 19.12
C ARG A 23 17.93 14.86 17.87
N VAL A 24 17.03 15.13 16.93
CA VAL A 24 17.34 15.57 15.56
C VAL A 24 18.10 16.89 15.50
N GLU A 25 17.60 17.90 16.20
CA GLU A 25 18.24 19.23 16.20
C GLU A 25 19.63 19.20 16.85
N GLU A 26 19.83 18.36 17.88
CA GLU A 26 21.13 18.12 18.49
C GLU A 26 22.08 17.40 17.53
N SER A 27 21.57 16.44 16.75
CA SER A 27 22.33 15.73 15.72
C SER A 27 22.79 16.68 14.61
N LEU A 28 21.87 17.47 14.02
CA LEU A 28 22.21 18.43 12.96
C LEU A 28 23.23 19.48 13.44
N ALA A 29 23.05 20.02 14.64
CA ALA A 29 24.02 20.95 15.23
C ALA A 29 25.38 20.28 15.48
N GLY A 30 25.38 19.07 16.01
CA GLY A 30 26.59 18.29 16.28
C GLY A 30 27.36 17.94 15.01
N ASP A 31 26.66 17.58 13.92
CA ASP A 31 27.29 17.31 12.62
C ASP A 31 27.83 18.60 11.97
N ALA A 32 27.14 19.73 12.11
CA ALA A 32 27.65 21.02 11.65
C ALA A 32 28.92 21.44 12.42
N ASP A 33 28.96 21.20 13.73
CA ASP A 33 30.16 21.42 14.55
C ASP A 33 31.30 20.48 14.16
N ALA A 34 31.01 19.18 13.97
CA ALA A 34 31.99 18.19 13.53
C ALA A 34 32.57 18.56 12.16
N PHE A 35 31.73 19.02 11.23
CA PHE A 35 32.15 19.52 9.93
C PHE A 35 33.17 20.67 10.06
N GLU A 36 32.88 21.69 10.89
CA GLU A 36 33.79 22.83 11.05
C GLU A 36 35.10 22.41 11.76
N LEU A 37 35.04 21.45 12.68
CA LEU A 37 36.24 20.87 13.32
C LEU A 37 37.12 20.10 12.32
N PHE A 38 36.53 19.26 11.46
CA PHE A 38 37.28 18.56 10.40
C PHE A 38 37.92 19.55 9.43
N ARG A 39 37.16 20.57 9.01
CA ARG A 39 37.68 21.63 8.14
C ARG A 39 38.83 22.40 8.77
N GLY A 40 38.72 22.75 10.06
CA GLY A 40 39.79 23.42 10.81
C GLY A 40 41.04 22.56 11.03
N ALA A 41 40.87 21.24 11.09
CA ALA A 41 41.97 20.28 11.19
C ALA A 41 42.65 19.95 9.86
N GLY A 42 42.15 20.49 8.73
CA GLY A 42 42.64 20.16 7.38
C GLY A 42 42.21 18.78 6.88
N ALA A 43 41.20 18.16 7.51
CA ALA A 43 40.65 16.86 7.15
C ALA A 43 39.53 17.02 6.10
N GLY A 44 39.93 17.35 4.86
CA GLY A 44 39.00 17.70 3.78
C GLY A 44 38.01 16.59 3.43
N ARG A 45 38.47 15.33 3.45
CA ARG A 45 37.64 14.15 3.16
C ARG A 45 36.58 13.93 4.22
N GLU A 46 36.96 13.88 5.49
CA GLU A 46 36.02 13.72 6.59
C GLU A 46 35.01 14.88 6.65
N ALA A 47 35.46 16.13 6.40
CA ALA A 47 34.56 17.27 6.30
C ALA A 47 33.55 17.09 5.15
N ALA A 48 33.99 16.61 3.98
CA ALA A 48 33.08 16.33 2.87
C ALA A 48 32.07 15.21 3.21
N GLY A 49 32.52 14.14 3.87
CA GLY A 49 31.66 13.06 4.35
C GLY A 49 30.57 13.57 5.31
N THR A 50 30.92 14.41 6.28
CA THR A 50 29.95 15.04 7.19
C THR A 50 28.98 15.95 6.44
N ALA A 51 29.45 16.73 5.45
CA ALA A 51 28.58 17.55 4.63
C ALA A 51 27.59 16.73 3.77
N LEU A 52 28.00 15.57 3.25
CA LEU A 52 27.10 14.63 2.57
C LEU A 52 26.05 14.06 3.52
N GLY A 53 26.44 13.71 4.75
CA GLY A 53 25.50 13.28 5.79
C GLY A 53 24.45 14.35 6.11
N LEU A 54 24.87 15.59 6.36
CA LEU A 54 23.96 16.72 6.58
C LEU A 54 23.04 16.96 5.39
N SER A 55 23.58 16.89 4.17
CA SER A 55 22.78 17.01 2.95
C SER A 55 21.64 16.00 2.91
N TYR A 56 21.94 14.72 3.17
CA TYR A 56 20.95 13.65 3.23
C TYR A 56 19.88 13.88 4.30
N LEU A 57 20.27 14.27 5.53
CA LEU A 57 19.34 14.54 6.62
C LEU A 57 18.37 15.68 6.29
N HIS A 58 18.86 16.75 5.67
CA HIS A 58 18.00 17.85 5.22
C HIS A 58 17.05 17.42 4.09
N PHE A 59 17.51 16.60 3.15
CA PHE A 59 16.63 16.07 2.09
C PHE A 59 15.52 15.18 2.65
N LEU A 60 15.82 14.30 3.62
CA LEU A 60 14.80 13.50 4.32
C LEU A 60 13.70 14.36 4.96
N ARG A 61 14.08 15.52 5.51
CA ARG A 61 13.16 16.50 6.10
C ARG A 61 12.42 17.36 5.07
N GLY A 62 12.70 17.20 3.78
CA GLY A 62 12.12 18.02 2.72
C GLY A 62 12.75 19.40 2.57
N GLU A 63 13.87 19.67 3.25
CA GLU A 63 14.55 20.97 3.27
C GLU A 63 15.51 21.11 2.08
N GLN A 64 14.97 21.14 0.87
CA GLN A 64 15.71 21.07 -0.40
C GLN A 64 16.85 22.08 -0.52
N ALA A 65 16.62 23.33 -0.11
CA ALA A 65 17.64 24.39 -0.20
C ALA A 65 18.82 24.17 0.76
N ALA A 66 18.54 23.72 1.99
CA ALA A 66 19.58 23.40 2.97
C ALA A 66 20.37 22.16 2.53
N GLY A 67 19.67 21.11 2.11
CA GLY A 67 20.28 19.87 1.60
C GLY A 67 21.19 20.13 0.41
N GLY A 68 20.74 20.91 -0.57
CA GLY A 68 21.54 21.29 -1.75
C GLY A 68 22.74 22.16 -1.41
N THR A 69 22.65 23.00 -0.38
CA THR A 69 23.78 23.84 0.06
C THR A 69 24.91 22.98 0.64
N TRP A 70 24.58 22.03 1.52
CA TRP A 70 25.55 21.09 2.07
C TRP A 70 26.12 20.17 1.00
N PHE A 71 25.28 19.71 0.06
CA PHE A 71 25.71 18.90 -1.08
C PHE A 71 26.78 19.62 -1.91
N ALA A 72 26.51 20.86 -2.31
CA ALA A 72 27.45 21.67 -3.07
C ALA A 72 28.75 21.97 -2.29
N ARG A 73 28.68 22.01 -0.95
CA ARG A 73 29.87 22.16 -0.10
C ARG A 73 30.74 20.92 -0.11
N ALA A 74 30.13 19.73 -0.03
CA ALA A 74 30.85 18.47 -0.19
C ALA A 74 31.52 18.37 -1.57
N GLU A 75 30.81 18.73 -2.65
CA GLU A 75 31.38 18.75 -4.01
C GLU A 75 32.64 19.61 -4.11
N ARG A 76 32.59 20.84 -3.56
CA ARG A 76 33.76 21.75 -3.59
C ARG A 76 34.93 21.22 -2.78
N LEU A 77 34.68 20.59 -1.64
CA LEU A 77 35.74 20.01 -0.80
C LEU A 77 36.42 18.81 -1.48
N LEU A 78 35.65 18.02 -2.22
CA LEU A 78 36.16 16.83 -2.90
C LEU A 78 36.88 17.16 -4.21
N ALA A 79 36.58 18.30 -4.85
CA ALA A 79 37.13 18.67 -6.16
C ALA A 79 38.68 18.63 -6.24
N ASP A 80 39.36 18.96 -5.13
CA ASP A 80 40.82 18.99 -5.04
C ASP A 80 41.41 17.73 -4.36
N GLU A 81 40.56 16.80 -3.92
CA GLU A 81 40.97 15.55 -3.27
C GLU A 81 41.20 14.43 -4.30
N PRO A 82 42.17 13.52 -4.10
CA PRO A 82 42.23 12.27 -4.83
C PRO A 82 40.93 11.47 -4.69
N ASP A 83 40.58 10.73 -5.74
CA ASP A 83 39.38 9.88 -5.76
C ASP A 83 39.35 8.92 -4.57
N CYS A 84 38.24 8.93 -3.83
CA CYS A 84 38.09 8.30 -2.52
C CYS A 84 36.63 7.86 -2.27
N VAL A 85 36.37 7.26 -1.11
CA VAL A 85 35.03 6.73 -0.81
C VAL A 85 33.94 7.83 -0.78
N GLU A 86 34.27 9.03 -0.32
CA GLU A 86 33.35 10.17 -0.28
C GLU A 86 32.95 10.63 -1.69
N HIS A 87 33.86 10.54 -2.68
CA HIS A 87 33.49 10.73 -4.08
C HIS A 87 32.50 9.67 -4.56
N GLY A 88 32.61 8.44 -4.06
CA GLY A 88 31.65 7.38 -4.31
C GLY A 88 30.25 7.71 -3.80
N PHE A 89 30.11 8.15 -2.55
CA PHE A 89 28.82 8.59 -2.00
C PHE A 89 28.27 9.84 -2.68
N LEU A 90 29.14 10.78 -3.08
CA LEU A 90 28.73 11.93 -3.87
C LEU A 90 28.11 11.49 -5.21
N ARG A 91 28.76 10.58 -5.94
CA ARG A 91 28.23 10.01 -7.20
C ARG A 91 26.97 9.18 -6.98
N TYR A 92 26.86 8.49 -5.85
CA TYR A 92 25.64 7.77 -5.49
C TYR A 92 24.42 8.70 -5.49
N VAL A 93 24.50 9.81 -4.74
CA VAL A 93 23.38 10.77 -4.64
C VAL A 93 23.16 11.49 -5.97
N ARG A 94 24.23 12.05 -6.58
CA ARG A 94 24.12 12.87 -7.79
C ARG A 94 23.70 12.11 -9.04
N ASP A 95 24.24 10.90 -9.21
CA ASP A 95 24.16 10.18 -10.49
C ASP A 95 23.22 8.97 -10.41
N VAL A 96 23.13 8.29 -9.26
CA VAL A 96 22.31 7.06 -9.12
C VAL A 96 20.92 7.37 -8.58
N GLU A 97 20.81 7.98 -7.39
CA GLU A 97 19.50 8.29 -6.80
C GLU A 97 18.74 9.32 -7.66
N ALA A 98 19.40 10.35 -8.18
CA ALA A 98 18.76 11.30 -9.09
C ALA A 98 18.18 10.63 -10.35
N ALA A 99 18.85 9.61 -10.91
CA ALA A 99 18.34 8.86 -12.05
C ALA A 99 17.15 7.96 -11.67
N LEU A 100 17.18 7.35 -10.48
CA LEU A 100 16.05 6.58 -9.93
C LEU A 100 14.82 7.46 -9.68
N GLU A 101 15.01 8.66 -9.14
CA GLU A 101 13.95 9.65 -8.89
C GLU A 101 13.37 10.20 -10.19
N ALA A 102 14.21 10.48 -11.19
CA ALA A 102 13.79 10.93 -12.51
C ALA A 102 13.13 9.84 -13.36
N GLY A 103 13.17 8.57 -12.92
CA GLY A 103 12.67 7.43 -13.69
C GLY A 103 13.54 7.05 -14.90
N ASP A 104 14.77 7.57 -15.00
CA ASP A 104 15.75 7.16 -16.02
C ASP A 104 16.46 5.87 -15.57
N LEU A 105 15.72 4.76 -15.65
CA LEU A 105 16.11 3.49 -15.05
C LEU A 105 17.32 2.85 -15.73
N ASP A 106 17.48 3.00 -17.05
CA ASP A 106 18.65 2.50 -17.79
C ASP A 106 19.93 3.21 -17.36
N THR A 107 19.87 4.54 -17.19
CA THR A 107 20.98 5.31 -16.61
C THR A 107 21.22 4.88 -15.17
N ALA A 108 20.18 4.72 -14.36
CA ALA A 108 20.32 4.27 -12.97
C ALA A 108 21.04 2.92 -12.87
N VAL A 109 20.65 1.91 -13.66
CA VAL A 109 21.35 0.62 -13.71
C VAL A 109 22.82 0.79 -14.09
N THR A 110 23.10 1.57 -15.14
CA THR A 110 24.46 1.77 -15.65
C THR A 110 25.35 2.46 -14.61
N ARG A 111 24.84 3.52 -13.96
CA ARG A 111 25.56 4.29 -12.94
C ARG A 111 25.75 3.47 -11.66
N ALA A 112 24.73 2.78 -11.19
CA ALA A 112 24.80 1.94 -9.99
C ALA A 112 25.80 0.79 -10.19
N ARG A 113 25.77 0.11 -11.34
CA ARG A 113 26.71 -0.98 -11.65
C ARG A 113 28.16 -0.49 -11.69
N ARG A 114 28.41 0.64 -12.34
CA ARG A 114 29.75 1.24 -12.38
C ARG A 114 30.20 1.63 -10.98
N LEU A 115 29.35 2.31 -10.22
CA LEU A 115 29.67 2.71 -8.84
C LEU A 115 29.97 1.50 -7.96
N ARG A 116 29.22 0.40 -8.10
CA ARG A 116 29.47 -0.85 -7.39
C ARG A 116 30.83 -1.48 -7.73
N GLN A 117 31.27 -1.38 -8.98
CA GLN A 117 32.60 -1.85 -9.40
C GLN A 117 33.70 -0.97 -8.80
N ASP A 118 33.56 0.35 -8.91
CA ASP A 118 34.51 1.33 -8.38
C ASP A 118 34.61 1.24 -6.84
N ALA A 119 33.48 1.03 -6.16
CA ALA A 119 33.38 0.95 -4.70
C ALA A 119 34.21 -0.18 -4.08
N ARG A 120 34.43 -1.28 -4.81
CA ARG A 120 35.32 -2.37 -4.36
C ARG A 120 36.76 -1.90 -4.17
N GLY A 121 37.20 -0.89 -4.94
CA GLY A 121 38.52 -0.29 -4.81
C GLY A 121 38.69 0.57 -3.55
N TYR A 122 37.61 1.12 -3.01
CA TYR A 122 37.66 1.93 -1.78
C TYR A 122 37.62 1.08 -0.51
N GLY A 123 37.15 -0.16 -0.58
CA GLY A 123 37.07 -1.06 0.57
C GLY A 123 35.99 -0.71 1.59
N ASP A 124 35.02 0.14 1.23
CA ASP A 124 33.88 0.48 2.10
C ASP A 124 32.65 -0.41 1.79
N PRO A 125 32.19 -1.23 2.77
CA PRO A 125 31.08 -2.13 2.56
C PRO A 125 29.73 -1.42 2.40
N ASN A 126 29.56 -0.22 2.96
CA ASN A 126 28.31 0.54 2.83
C ASN A 126 28.10 0.94 1.37
N LEU A 127 29.11 1.56 0.74
CA LEU A 127 29.00 2.04 -0.63
C LEU A 127 28.75 0.90 -1.62
N VAL A 128 29.45 -0.23 -1.46
CA VAL A 128 29.23 -1.42 -2.30
C VAL A 128 27.79 -1.91 -2.14
N THR A 129 27.28 -1.98 -0.91
CA THR A 129 25.95 -2.52 -0.62
C THR A 129 24.85 -1.60 -1.14
N VAL A 130 24.93 -0.28 -0.94
CA VAL A 130 23.91 0.65 -1.45
C VAL A 130 23.90 0.76 -2.97
N ALA A 131 25.07 0.72 -3.61
CA ALA A 131 25.14 0.65 -5.07
C ALA A 131 24.53 -0.66 -5.60
N THR A 132 24.70 -1.78 -4.88
CA THR A 132 24.06 -3.06 -5.20
C THR A 132 22.55 -2.96 -5.06
N ALA A 133 22.05 -2.39 -3.96
CA ALA A 133 20.63 -2.20 -3.73
C ALA A 133 19.99 -1.28 -4.78
N ALA A 134 20.64 -0.17 -5.13
CA ALA A 134 20.15 0.76 -6.15
C ALA A 134 20.12 0.13 -7.55
N GLU A 135 21.13 -0.67 -7.93
CA GLU A 135 21.09 -1.46 -9.17
C GLU A 135 19.90 -2.42 -9.16
N GLY A 136 19.68 -3.11 -8.03
CA GLY A 136 18.55 -4.00 -7.82
C GLY A 136 17.19 -3.31 -7.98
N ARG A 137 16.98 -2.16 -7.32
CA ARG A 137 15.76 -1.33 -7.44
C ARG A 137 15.50 -0.92 -8.90
N ALA A 138 16.52 -0.42 -9.59
CA ALA A 138 16.40 -0.01 -10.98
C ALA A 138 16.02 -1.19 -11.90
N LEU A 139 16.63 -2.37 -11.70
CA LEU A 139 16.30 -3.58 -12.44
C LEU A 139 14.87 -4.07 -12.18
N VAL A 140 14.39 -4.03 -10.93
CA VAL A 140 12.99 -4.35 -10.61
C VAL A 140 12.06 -3.42 -11.37
N ARG A 141 12.28 -2.10 -11.30
CA ARG A 141 11.44 -1.11 -12.00
C ARG A 141 11.47 -1.25 -13.53
N LEU A 142 12.57 -1.73 -14.11
CA LEU A 142 12.70 -2.07 -15.53
C LEU A 142 11.95 -3.36 -15.95
N GLY A 143 11.40 -4.12 -15.01
CA GLY A 143 10.76 -5.42 -15.28
C GLY A 143 11.72 -6.62 -15.22
N ARG A 144 13.01 -6.42 -14.92
CA ARG A 144 13.99 -7.50 -14.69
C ARG A 144 13.93 -7.98 -13.23
N VAL A 145 12.72 -8.37 -12.81
CA VAL A 145 12.36 -8.57 -11.40
C VAL A 145 13.23 -9.60 -10.69
N ALA A 146 13.49 -10.76 -11.31
CA ALA A 146 14.30 -11.81 -10.69
C ALA A 146 15.77 -11.38 -10.49
N GLU A 147 16.35 -10.69 -11.47
CA GLU A 147 17.73 -10.18 -11.38
C GLU A 147 17.84 -9.06 -10.35
N GLY A 148 16.85 -8.16 -10.33
CA GLY A 148 16.80 -7.07 -9.36
C GLY A 148 16.68 -7.57 -7.93
N PHE A 149 15.79 -8.52 -7.66
CA PHE A 149 15.66 -9.09 -6.32
C PHE A 149 16.85 -9.92 -5.88
N ALA A 150 17.58 -10.58 -6.78
CA ALA A 150 18.82 -11.26 -6.41
C ALA A 150 19.85 -10.26 -5.82
N LEU A 151 19.99 -9.08 -6.43
CA LEU A 151 20.87 -8.03 -5.91
C LEU A 151 20.34 -7.42 -4.60
N LEU A 152 19.03 -7.25 -4.46
CA LEU A 152 18.42 -6.72 -3.24
C LEU A 152 18.57 -7.69 -2.06
N ASP A 153 18.37 -8.99 -2.30
CA ASP A 153 18.56 -10.03 -1.27
C ASP A 153 20.02 -10.10 -0.83
N ASP A 154 20.97 -10.03 -1.77
CA ASP A 154 22.41 -9.96 -1.47
C ASP A 154 22.74 -8.72 -0.62
N ALA A 155 22.18 -7.55 -0.98
CA ALA A 155 22.38 -6.32 -0.23
C ALA A 155 21.78 -6.40 1.18
N MET A 156 20.61 -7.01 1.33
CA MET A 156 19.98 -7.23 2.64
C MET A 156 20.75 -8.22 3.50
N ALA A 157 21.31 -9.28 2.91
CA ALA A 157 22.16 -10.22 3.62
C ALA A 157 23.40 -9.52 4.22
N ALA A 158 24.05 -8.65 3.43
CA ALA A 158 25.17 -7.83 3.92
C ALA A 158 24.72 -6.85 5.02
N ALA A 159 23.58 -6.17 4.83
CA ALA A 159 23.04 -5.21 5.77
C ALA A 159 22.74 -5.81 7.15
N LEU A 160 22.26 -7.05 7.19
CA LEU A 160 21.94 -7.77 8.42
C LEU A 160 23.14 -8.49 9.03
N GLY A 161 24.20 -8.74 8.26
CA GLY A 161 25.46 -9.32 8.72
C GLY A 161 26.21 -8.47 9.75
N GLY A 162 25.85 -7.19 9.88
CA GLY A 162 26.44 -6.25 10.83
C GLY A 162 27.64 -5.47 10.29
N ASP A 163 27.94 -5.64 9.00
CA ASP A 163 29.07 -4.99 8.33
C ASP A 163 28.78 -3.54 7.90
N LEU A 164 27.52 -3.10 8.00
CA LEU A 164 27.07 -1.77 7.63
C LEU A 164 26.87 -0.88 8.85
N ALA A 165 27.13 0.41 8.66
CA ALA A 165 26.68 1.43 9.61
C ALA A 165 25.15 1.42 9.66
N PRO A 166 24.52 1.58 10.85
CA PRO A 166 23.08 1.37 10.99
C PRO A 166 22.19 2.22 10.08
N GLY A 167 22.63 3.43 9.72
CA GLY A 167 21.91 4.30 8.78
C GLY A 167 21.77 3.68 7.39
N TRP A 168 22.84 3.05 6.89
CA TRP A 168 22.85 2.38 5.60
C TRP A 168 22.09 1.05 5.62
N THR A 169 22.08 0.33 6.76
CA THR A 169 21.18 -0.83 6.93
C THR A 169 19.72 -0.41 6.73
N GLY A 170 19.31 0.72 7.32
CA GLY A 170 17.95 1.24 7.18
C GLY A 170 17.62 1.63 5.75
N HIS A 171 18.54 2.31 5.07
CA HIS A 171 18.40 2.70 3.66
C HIS A 171 18.22 1.51 2.72
N VAL A 172 19.06 0.47 2.87
CA VAL A 172 18.98 -0.77 2.07
C VAL A 172 17.65 -1.48 2.32
N TYR A 173 17.20 -1.57 3.58
CA TYR A 173 15.92 -2.17 3.92
C TYR A 173 14.74 -1.42 3.31
N CYS A 174 14.68 -0.09 3.46
CA CYS A 174 13.58 0.71 2.92
C CYS A 174 13.53 0.55 1.39
N GLY A 175 14.69 0.64 0.73
CA GLY A 175 14.79 0.43 -0.72
C GLY A 175 14.32 -0.96 -1.18
N LEU A 176 14.61 -2.03 -0.43
CA LEU A 176 14.09 -3.37 -0.72
C LEU A 176 12.58 -3.45 -0.53
N VAL A 177 12.07 -2.89 0.56
CA VAL A 177 10.63 -2.98 0.89
C VAL A 177 9.80 -2.15 -0.09
N ASP A 178 10.28 -0.97 -0.48
CA ASP A 178 9.66 -0.16 -1.54
C ASP A 178 9.60 -0.96 -2.85
N ALA A 179 10.70 -1.63 -3.24
CA ALA A 179 10.71 -2.48 -4.42
C ALA A 179 9.70 -3.63 -4.31
N CYS A 180 9.57 -4.27 -3.14
CA CYS A 180 8.55 -5.29 -2.90
C CYS A 180 7.14 -4.72 -3.02
N HIS A 181 6.89 -3.54 -2.46
CA HIS A 181 5.60 -2.89 -2.46
C HIS A 181 5.17 -2.50 -3.88
N GLU A 182 6.06 -1.88 -4.66
CA GLU A 182 5.81 -1.47 -6.06
C GLU A 182 5.37 -2.63 -6.95
N VAL A 183 5.96 -3.82 -6.78
CA VAL A 183 5.56 -5.02 -7.54
C VAL A 183 4.62 -5.94 -6.75
N VAL A 184 4.08 -5.51 -5.61
CA VAL A 184 3.14 -6.29 -4.79
C VAL A 184 3.69 -7.70 -4.43
N ASP A 185 5.00 -7.82 -4.16
CA ASP A 185 5.64 -9.03 -3.63
C ASP A 185 5.49 -9.09 -2.10
N LEU A 186 4.26 -9.31 -1.65
CA LEU A 186 3.88 -9.27 -0.23
C LEU A 186 4.55 -10.37 0.60
N ARG A 187 4.85 -11.53 -0.01
CA ARG A 187 5.54 -12.63 0.69
C ARG A 187 6.95 -12.22 1.07
N ARG A 188 7.69 -11.65 0.12
CA ARG A 188 9.05 -11.14 0.35
C ARG A 188 9.04 -9.97 1.32
N MET A 189 8.10 -9.04 1.14
CA MET A 189 7.93 -7.90 2.05
C MET A 189 7.75 -8.36 3.50
N ARG A 190 6.82 -9.28 3.77
CA ARG A 190 6.59 -9.84 5.12
C ARG A 190 7.82 -10.53 5.68
N ALA A 191 8.49 -11.36 4.87
CA ALA A 191 9.68 -12.09 5.31
C ALA A 191 10.79 -11.13 5.76
N TRP A 192 11.12 -10.12 4.95
CA TRP A 192 12.18 -9.17 5.29
C TRP A 192 11.78 -8.20 6.41
N THR A 193 10.51 -7.77 6.48
CA THR A 193 10.01 -6.95 7.60
C THR A 193 10.11 -7.69 8.94
N GLU A 194 9.83 -8.99 8.97
CA GLU A 194 9.96 -9.81 10.18
C GLU A 194 11.42 -10.04 10.58
N VAL A 195 12.31 -10.24 9.61
CA VAL A 195 13.76 -10.32 9.88
C VAL A 195 14.28 -9.01 10.45
N LEU A 196 13.91 -7.87 9.87
CA LEU A 196 14.31 -6.58 10.40
C LEU A 196 13.75 -6.33 11.79
N ARG A 197 12.47 -6.64 12.04
CA ARG A 197 11.84 -6.47 13.36
C ARG A 197 12.66 -7.16 14.45
N ARG A 198 13.05 -8.41 14.23
CA ARG A 198 13.89 -9.18 15.17
C ARG A 198 15.29 -8.60 15.33
N TRP A 199 15.89 -8.10 14.25
CA TRP A 199 17.18 -7.42 14.30
C TRP A 199 17.11 -6.15 15.15
N CYS A 200 16.04 -5.35 14.99
CA CYS A 200 15.80 -4.14 15.78
C CYS A 200 15.56 -4.43 17.27
N GLU A 201 14.86 -5.51 17.62
CA GLU A 201 14.61 -5.87 19.03
C GLU A 201 15.89 -6.12 19.84
N SER A 202 16.98 -6.47 19.17
CA SER A 202 18.29 -6.68 19.80
C SER A 202 19.10 -5.38 20.02
N ARG A 203 18.59 -4.21 19.60
CA ARG A 203 19.32 -2.93 19.61
C ARG A 203 18.43 -1.74 20.02
N THR A 204 18.95 -0.80 20.80
CA THR A 204 18.27 0.48 21.09
C THR A 204 18.42 1.44 19.92
N ALA A 205 17.59 1.30 18.88
CA ALA A 205 17.59 2.18 17.70
C ALA A 205 16.21 2.84 17.48
N VAL A 206 15.95 3.95 18.18
CA VAL A 206 14.63 4.63 18.21
C VAL A 206 14.22 5.17 16.82
N LEU A 207 15.15 5.40 15.90
CA LEU A 207 14.79 5.83 14.53
C LEU A 207 14.42 4.68 13.58
N PHE A 208 14.90 3.45 13.83
CA PHE A 208 14.38 2.26 13.16
C PHE A 208 12.90 2.01 13.52
N THR A 209 12.41 2.60 14.62
CA THR A 209 11.01 2.51 15.01
C THR A 209 10.10 3.52 14.31
N GLY A 210 10.60 4.51 13.58
CA GLY A 210 9.76 5.43 12.79
C GLY A 210 9.68 5.02 11.32
N ILE A 211 10.80 5.22 10.61
CA ILE A 211 10.89 5.11 9.14
C ILE A 211 10.49 3.72 8.64
N CYS A 212 11.02 2.66 9.26
CA CYS A 212 10.77 1.29 8.81
C CYS A 212 9.40 0.74 9.22
N ARG A 213 8.74 1.32 10.24
CA ARG A 213 7.44 0.84 10.75
C ARG A 213 6.25 1.27 9.90
N VAL A 214 6.41 2.25 9.02
CA VAL A 214 5.36 2.58 8.04
C VAL A 214 5.00 1.36 7.19
N HIS A 215 6.00 0.54 6.84
CA HIS A 215 5.80 -0.69 6.07
C HIS A 215 5.09 -1.80 6.86
N GLN A 216 5.29 -1.86 8.18
CA GLN A 216 4.48 -2.73 9.04
C GLN A 216 3.02 -2.28 9.03
N ALA A 217 2.76 -0.97 9.05
CA ALA A 217 1.40 -0.45 8.95
C ALA A 217 0.76 -0.76 7.58
N GLN A 218 1.52 -0.66 6.48
CA GLN A 218 1.07 -1.07 5.14
C GLN A 218 0.74 -2.57 5.07
N LEU A 219 1.55 -3.43 5.68
CA LEU A 219 1.28 -4.87 5.77
C LEU A 219 0.04 -5.17 6.61
N LEU A 220 -0.12 -4.55 7.78
CA LEU A 220 -1.33 -4.66 8.61
C LEU A 220 -2.57 -4.23 7.83
N HIS A 221 -2.47 -3.11 7.10
CA HIS A 221 -3.56 -2.62 6.26
C HIS A 221 -3.94 -3.65 5.18
N THR A 222 -2.93 -4.20 4.49
CA THR A 222 -3.11 -5.21 3.43
C THR A 222 -3.69 -6.52 3.99
N SER A 223 -3.34 -6.90 5.22
CA SER A 223 -3.87 -8.06 5.94
C SER A 223 -5.26 -7.84 6.53
N GLY A 224 -5.90 -6.68 6.32
CA GLY A 224 -7.24 -6.39 6.85
C GLY A 224 -7.27 -5.94 8.32
N GLU A 225 -6.12 -5.80 8.99
CA GLU A 225 -6.03 -5.36 10.39
C GLU A 225 -6.08 -3.82 10.49
N TRP A 226 -7.12 -3.21 9.91
CA TRP A 226 -7.18 -1.75 9.68
C TRP A 226 -7.09 -0.90 10.95
N ALA A 227 -7.66 -1.36 12.06
CA ALA A 227 -7.55 -0.65 13.33
C ALA A 227 -6.11 -0.65 13.86
N ALA A 228 -5.39 -1.76 13.71
CA ALA A 228 -3.98 -1.87 14.10
C ALA A 228 -3.09 -1.06 13.15
N ALA A 229 -3.37 -1.12 11.84
CA ALA A 229 -2.70 -0.34 10.81
C ALA A 229 -2.84 1.16 11.07
N GLU A 230 -4.05 1.65 11.31
CA GLU A 230 -4.33 3.05 11.64
C GLU A 230 -3.57 3.48 12.90
N ALA A 231 -3.67 2.69 13.98
CA ALA A 231 -3.03 3.04 15.25
C ALA A 231 -1.51 3.10 15.12
N LEU A 232 -0.89 2.19 14.36
CA LEU A 232 0.55 2.21 14.11
C LEU A 232 0.94 3.37 13.19
N ALA A 233 0.23 3.56 12.07
CA ALA A 233 0.52 4.61 11.11
C ALA A 233 0.36 6.01 11.73
N ALA A 234 -0.65 6.24 12.57
CA ALA A 234 -0.81 7.50 13.28
C ALA A 234 0.38 7.81 14.20
N ARG A 235 0.86 6.80 14.96
CA ARG A 235 2.07 6.97 15.79
C ARG A 235 3.31 7.26 14.94
N VAL A 236 3.52 6.51 13.87
CA VAL A 236 4.66 6.73 12.95
C VAL A 236 4.61 8.15 12.36
N ALA A 237 3.43 8.61 11.91
CA ALA A 237 3.25 9.95 11.34
C ALA A 237 3.61 11.09 12.30
N ASP A 238 3.42 10.87 13.60
CA ASP A 238 3.81 11.79 14.66
C ASP A 238 5.29 11.67 15.02
N GLU A 239 5.81 10.45 15.16
CA GLU A 239 7.21 10.16 15.48
C GLU A 239 8.17 10.71 14.41
N VAL A 240 7.81 10.63 13.12
CA VAL A 240 8.69 11.02 12.01
C VAL A 240 8.38 12.38 11.39
N ARG A 241 7.46 13.15 11.99
CA ARG A 241 6.95 14.41 11.43
C ARG A 241 8.06 15.39 11.02
N ASP A 242 9.03 15.58 11.91
CA ASP A 242 10.15 16.52 11.72
C ASP A 242 11.44 15.80 11.27
N LEU A 243 11.31 14.54 10.84
CA LEU A 243 12.42 13.65 10.50
C LEU A 243 12.40 13.24 9.03
N ALA A 244 11.24 12.77 8.56
CA ALA A 244 11.09 12.16 7.25
C ALA A 244 9.70 12.50 6.69
N VAL A 245 9.62 13.60 5.95
CA VAL A 245 8.33 14.15 5.46
C VAL A 245 7.58 13.16 4.57
N GLY A 246 8.30 12.44 3.69
CA GLY A 246 7.72 11.43 2.81
C GLY A 246 7.13 10.24 3.58
N VAL A 247 7.84 9.73 4.59
CA VAL A 247 7.34 8.65 5.46
C VAL A 247 6.12 9.12 6.24
N ALA A 248 6.14 10.36 6.74
CA ALA A 248 5.03 10.95 7.46
C ALA A 248 3.78 11.11 6.58
N ALA A 249 3.97 11.34 5.27
CA ALA A 249 2.90 11.39 4.27
C ALA A 249 2.34 9.99 3.96
N GLU A 250 3.19 8.99 3.75
CA GLU A 250 2.76 7.59 3.57
C GLU A 250 1.97 7.08 4.79
N ALA A 251 2.44 7.37 6.00
CA ALA A 251 1.76 6.99 7.22
C ALA A 251 0.36 7.63 7.31
N ARG A 252 0.21 8.91 6.98
CA ARG A 252 -1.11 9.57 6.91
C ARG A 252 -2.00 8.98 5.83
N TYR A 253 -1.43 8.55 4.69
CA TYR A 253 -2.20 7.86 3.66
C TYR A 253 -2.75 6.52 4.16
N VAL A 254 -1.95 5.72 4.87
CA VAL A 254 -2.42 4.45 5.48
C VAL A 254 -3.54 4.71 6.50
N VAL A 255 -3.47 5.80 7.28
CA VAL A 255 -4.57 6.23 8.16
C VAL A 255 -5.84 6.52 7.34
N GLY A 256 -5.71 7.25 6.23
CA GLY A 256 -6.83 7.57 5.34
C GLY A 256 -7.50 6.33 4.75
N GLU A 257 -6.71 5.42 4.18
CA GLU A 257 -7.22 4.18 3.58
C GLU A 257 -7.86 3.27 4.63
N SER A 258 -7.26 3.15 5.82
CA SER A 258 -7.81 2.35 6.92
C SER A 258 -9.15 2.92 7.41
N ARG A 259 -9.28 4.25 7.54
CA ARG A 259 -10.55 4.90 7.91
C ARG A 259 -11.61 4.77 6.83
N ARG A 260 -11.23 4.89 5.55
CA ARG A 260 -12.13 4.70 4.41
C ARG A 260 -12.74 3.30 4.45
N LEU A 261 -11.93 2.26 4.67
CA LEU A 261 -12.39 0.87 4.71
C LEU A 261 -13.22 0.55 5.97
N ARG A 262 -12.95 1.22 7.09
CA ARG A 262 -13.72 1.12 8.33
C ARG A 262 -15.02 1.94 8.32
N GLY A 263 -15.31 2.69 7.26
CA GLY A 263 -16.53 3.50 7.15
C GLY A 263 -16.50 4.83 7.91
N ASP A 264 -15.32 5.42 8.13
CA ASP A 264 -15.15 6.79 8.65
C ASP A 264 -14.75 7.76 7.51
N PRO A 265 -15.73 8.24 6.70
CA PRO A 265 -15.42 9.08 5.55
C PRO A 265 -14.83 10.44 5.93
N ASP A 266 -15.25 11.04 7.04
CA ASP A 266 -14.77 12.35 7.49
C ASP A 266 -13.32 12.26 8.01
N GLY A 267 -13.01 11.20 8.75
CA GLY A 267 -11.65 10.94 9.20
C GLY A 267 -10.71 10.54 8.07
N ALA A 268 -11.20 9.84 7.04
CA ALA A 268 -10.45 9.55 5.82
C ALA A 268 -10.13 10.83 5.04
N GLU A 269 -11.12 11.71 4.84
CA GLU A 269 -10.95 13.00 4.17
C GLU A 269 -9.84 13.84 4.84
N ARG A 270 -9.88 13.99 6.17
CA ARG A 270 -8.85 14.73 6.92
C ARG A 270 -7.47 14.12 6.76
N ALA A 271 -7.36 12.79 6.74
CA ALA A 271 -6.09 12.12 6.57
C ALA A 271 -5.52 12.29 5.14
N TYR A 272 -6.36 12.26 4.11
CA TYR A 272 -5.94 12.56 2.74
C TYR A 272 -5.52 14.01 2.54
N LEU A 273 -6.21 14.97 3.16
CA LEU A 273 -5.78 16.37 3.16
C LEU A 273 -4.40 16.52 3.80
N ALA A 274 -4.19 15.91 4.98
CA ALA A 274 -2.90 15.93 5.65
C ALA A 274 -1.79 15.19 4.86
N THR A 275 -2.15 14.19 4.06
CA THR A 275 -1.23 13.52 3.12
C THR A 275 -0.79 14.49 2.03
N HIS A 276 -1.74 15.22 1.45
CA HIS A 276 -1.51 16.19 0.39
C HIS A 276 -0.69 17.40 0.86
N GLU A 277 -0.94 17.91 2.07
CA GLU A 277 -0.17 19.00 2.68
C GLU A 277 1.32 18.67 2.84
N LEU A 278 1.67 17.38 2.91
CA LEU A 278 3.06 16.90 2.98
C LEU A 278 3.66 16.58 1.61
N GLY A 279 2.95 16.90 0.52
CA GLY A 279 3.46 16.76 -0.85
C GLY A 279 3.22 15.40 -1.51
N ARG A 280 2.48 14.48 -0.87
CA ARG A 280 2.07 13.20 -1.49
C ARG A 280 0.67 13.30 -2.08
N ASP A 281 0.50 12.87 -3.32
CA ASP A 281 -0.83 12.74 -3.92
C ASP A 281 -1.67 11.70 -3.13
N PRO A 282 -2.86 12.06 -2.61
CA PRO A 282 -3.72 11.11 -1.90
C PRO A 282 -4.55 10.22 -2.84
N GLN A 283 -4.33 10.24 -4.15
CA GLN A 283 -4.92 9.29 -5.08
C GLN A 283 -4.28 7.89 -4.97
N PRO A 284 -5.05 6.81 -5.22
CA PRO A 284 -6.48 6.77 -5.57
C PRO A 284 -7.45 6.93 -4.40
N GLY A 285 -6.96 7.02 -3.16
CA GLY A 285 -7.80 6.99 -1.94
C GLY A 285 -8.93 8.02 -1.92
N VAL A 286 -8.69 9.23 -2.42
CA VAL A 286 -9.74 10.26 -2.56
C VAL A 286 -10.82 9.84 -3.56
N ALA A 287 -10.46 9.32 -4.73
CA ALA A 287 -11.46 8.85 -5.71
C ALA A 287 -12.29 7.67 -5.16
N LEU A 288 -11.64 6.72 -4.47
CA LEU A 288 -12.33 5.61 -3.81
C LEU A 288 -13.23 6.07 -2.66
N LEU A 289 -12.86 7.13 -1.94
CA LEU A 289 -13.71 7.75 -0.92
C LEU A 289 -14.97 8.37 -1.54
N ARG A 290 -14.85 9.04 -2.71
CA ARG A 290 -16.03 9.53 -3.44
C ARG A 290 -16.95 8.40 -3.89
N LEU A 291 -16.38 7.29 -4.34
CA LEU A 291 -17.16 6.11 -4.68
C LEU A 291 -17.91 5.55 -3.46
N ALA A 292 -17.23 5.41 -2.32
CA ALA A 292 -17.84 4.96 -1.06
C ALA A 292 -18.96 5.90 -0.56
N GLN A 293 -18.89 7.19 -0.87
CA GLN A 293 -19.94 8.19 -0.62
C GLN A 293 -21.09 8.15 -1.64
N HIS A 294 -21.16 7.14 -2.51
CA HIS A 294 -22.15 7.01 -3.58
C HIS A 294 -22.11 8.15 -4.61
N ARG A 295 -20.91 8.65 -4.93
CA ARG A 295 -20.68 9.72 -5.91
C ARG A 295 -19.82 9.21 -7.09
N PRO A 296 -20.30 8.26 -7.89
CA PRO A 296 -19.50 7.60 -8.92
C PRO A 296 -19.00 8.55 -10.01
N ASP A 297 -19.79 9.53 -10.44
CA ASP A 297 -19.35 10.51 -11.47
C ASP A 297 -18.19 11.38 -11.00
N VAL A 298 -18.20 11.77 -9.72
CA VAL A 298 -17.13 12.55 -9.09
C VAL A 298 -15.89 11.70 -8.92
N ALA A 299 -16.05 10.43 -8.52
CA ALA A 299 -14.96 9.47 -8.43
C ALA A 299 -14.32 9.25 -9.81
N LEU A 300 -15.13 9.11 -10.86
CA LEU A 300 -14.67 8.89 -12.23
C LEU A 300 -13.86 10.07 -12.76
N ALA A 301 -14.36 11.30 -12.57
CA ALA A 301 -13.63 12.51 -12.94
C ALA A 301 -12.29 12.61 -12.20
N SER A 302 -12.29 12.32 -10.89
CA SER A 302 -11.12 12.34 -10.02
C SER A 302 -10.04 11.33 -10.48
N ILE A 303 -10.42 10.06 -10.67
CA ILE A 303 -9.45 9.02 -11.06
C ILE A 303 -8.93 9.19 -12.49
N THR A 304 -9.77 9.71 -13.41
CA THR A 304 -9.37 9.99 -14.79
C THR A 304 -8.34 11.12 -14.82
N ALA A 305 -8.52 12.18 -14.02
CA ALA A 305 -7.55 13.24 -13.87
C ALA A 305 -6.21 12.71 -13.32
N ALA A 306 -6.26 11.87 -12.28
CA ALA A 306 -5.06 11.24 -11.71
C ALA A 306 -4.32 10.36 -12.72
N LEU A 307 -5.03 9.51 -13.47
CA LEU A 307 -4.44 8.69 -14.54
C LEU A 307 -3.88 9.52 -15.71
N THR A 308 -4.42 10.71 -15.96
CA THR A 308 -3.90 11.62 -16.99
C THR A 308 -2.63 12.31 -16.54
N ALA A 309 -2.55 12.67 -15.25
CA ALA A 309 -1.38 13.31 -14.65
C ALA A 309 -0.24 12.33 -14.38
N ALA A 310 -0.52 11.04 -14.19
CA ALA A 310 0.50 10.04 -13.91
C ALA A 310 1.37 9.75 -15.14
N ASP A 311 2.57 10.33 -15.15
CA ASP A 311 3.57 10.31 -16.24
C ASP A 311 4.81 9.43 -15.95
N GLY A 312 4.72 8.54 -14.95
CA GLY A 312 5.81 7.66 -14.54
C GLY A 312 5.79 6.22 -15.12
N PRO A 313 6.71 5.36 -14.66
CA PRO A 313 6.78 3.95 -15.03
C PRO A 313 5.46 3.19 -14.76
N PRO A 314 5.17 2.07 -15.45
CA PRO A 314 3.91 1.34 -15.29
C PRO A 314 3.51 0.98 -13.86
N LEU A 315 4.49 0.73 -12.97
CA LEU A 315 4.25 0.39 -11.56
C LEU A 315 3.57 1.50 -10.76
N THR A 316 3.86 2.78 -11.06
CA THR A 316 3.27 3.92 -10.31
C THR A 316 1.77 4.07 -10.57
N ARG A 317 1.28 3.44 -11.64
CA ARG A 317 -0.12 3.52 -12.09
C ARG A 317 -0.96 2.37 -11.57
N VAL A 318 -0.38 1.32 -10.99
CA VAL A 318 -1.08 0.09 -10.59
C VAL A 318 -2.28 0.36 -9.70
N ASP A 319 -2.11 1.11 -8.61
CA ASP A 319 -3.22 1.39 -7.69
C ASP A 319 -4.28 2.33 -8.30
N LEU A 320 -3.86 3.28 -9.14
CA LEU A 320 -4.79 4.11 -9.91
C LEU A 320 -5.64 3.27 -10.87
N LEU A 321 -5.02 2.33 -11.59
CA LEU A 321 -5.70 1.44 -12.53
C LEU A 321 -6.68 0.51 -11.82
N ARG A 322 -6.29 -0.07 -10.67
CA ARG A 322 -7.18 -0.88 -9.83
C ARG A 322 -8.43 -0.09 -9.43
N ALA A 323 -8.25 1.13 -8.94
CA ALA A 323 -9.35 2.02 -8.58
C ALA A 323 -10.20 2.43 -9.79
N ALA A 324 -9.58 2.71 -10.94
CA ALA A 324 -10.28 3.10 -12.16
C ALA A 324 -11.17 1.99 -12.72
N VAL A 325 -10.80 0.72 -12.55
CA VAL A 325 -11.69 -0.40 -12.91
C VAL A 325 -12.92 -0.44 -12.02
N GLU A 326 -12.74 -0.36 -10.70
CA GLU A 326 -13.86 -0.35 -9.75
C GLU A 326 -14.81 0.83 -10.00
N ILE A 327 -14.26 2.03 -10.12
CA ILE A 327 -14.99 3.27 -10.37
C ILE A 327 -15.66 3.23 -11.75
N GLY A 328 -14.96 2.77 -12.78
CA GLY A 328 -15.48 2.66 -14.14
C GLY A 328 -16.67 1.72 -14.23
N VAL A 329 -16.61 0.56 -13.57
CA VAL A 329 -17.76 -0.37 -13.49
C VAL A 329 -18.93 0.27 -12.75
N ALA A 330 -18.68 0.90 -11.59
CA ALA A 330 -19.73 1.51 -10.78
C ALA A 330 -20.39 2.74 -11.44
N ALA A 331 -19.62 3.52 -12.22
CA ALA A 331 -20.10 4.69 -12.94
C ALA A 331 -20.72 4.35 -14.31
N GLY A 332 -20.73 3.09 -14.73
CA GLY A 332 -21.20 2.71 -16.07
C GLY A 332 -20.30 3.25 -17.20
N ALA A 333 -19.00 3.36 -16.95
CA ALA A 333 -17.96 3.79 -17.89
C ALA A 333 -17.08 2.60 -18.32
N PRO A 334 -17.59 1.69 -19.18
CA PRO A 334 -16.91 0.43 -19.51
C PRO A 334 -15.57 0.64 -20.22
N ASP A 335 -15.41 1.71 -21.00
CA ASP A 335 -14.16 1.97 -21.71
C ASP A 335 -13.01 2.31 -20.75
N VAL A 336 -13.29 3.07 -19.69
CA VAL A 336 -12.30 3.37 -18.64
C VAL A 336 -11.91 2.08 -17.91
N ALA A 337 -12.89 1.25 -17.56
CA ALA A 337 -12.63 -0.01 -16.87
C ALA A 337 -11.83 -0.99 -17.76
N ARG A 338 -12.20 -1.15 -19.03
CA ARG A 338 -11.51 -2.05 -19.96
C ARG A 338 -10.07 -1.61 -20.21
N LYS A 339 -9.85 -0.34 -20.56
CA LYS A 339 -8.51 0.21 -20.78
C LYS A 339 -7.63 0.04 -19.54
N SER A 340 -8.17 0.31 -18.35
CA SER A 340 -7.42 0.20 -17.11
C SER A 340 -7.08 -1.26 -16.77
N ALA A 341 -8.00 -2.19 -17.01
CA ALA A 341 -7.76 -3.62 -16.82
C ALA A 341 -6.71 -4.18 -17.81
N ASP A 342 -6.74 -3.74 -19.07
CA ASP A 342 -5.78 -4.15 -20.09
C ASP A 342 -4.37 -3.65 -19.77
N GLU A 343 -4.23 -2.39 -19.34
CA GLU A 343 -2.96 -1.82 -18.90
C GLU A 343 -2.41 -2.56 -17.66
N LEU A 344 -3.26 -2.86 -16.68
CA LEU A 344 -2.88 -3.63 -15.50
C LEU A 344 -2.44 -5.07 -15.86
N ALA A 345 -3.10 -5.69 -16.84
CA ALA A 345 -2.72 -7.00 -17.35
C ALA A 345 -1.34 -6.97 -18.02
N GLU A 346 -1.02 -5.91 -18.77
CA GLU A 346 0.31 -5.72 -19.36
C GLU A 346 1.39 -5.57 -18.28
N THR A 347 1.15 -4.73 -17.28
CA THR A 347 2.05 -4.61 -16.12
C THR A 347 2.25 -5.97 -15.44
N ALA A 348 1.17 -6.72 -15.18
CA ALA A 348 1.29 -8.04 -14.57
C ALA A 348 2.07 -9.06 -15.43
N ARG A 349 2.03 -8.95 -16.76
CA ARG A 349 2.87 -9.77 -17.67
C ARG A 349 4.34 -9.41 -17.57
N THR A 350 4.66 -8.11 -17.54
CA THR A 350 6.03 -7.61 -17.48
C THR A 350 6.73 -7.97 -16.18
N TYR A 351 6.09 -7.73 -15.03
CA TYR A 351 6.72 -7.91 -13.72
C TYR A 351 6.48 -9.29 -13.09
N GLY A 352 5.37 -9.95 -13.41
CA GLY A 352 5.17 -11.37 -13.15
C GLY A 352 5.03 -11.79 -11.67
N THR A 353 4.83 -10.87 -10.74
CA THR A 353 4.57 -11.19 -9.32
C THR A 353 3.14 -11.68 -9.11
N ASP A 354 2.93 -12.47 -8.05
CA ASP A 354 1.60 -13.03 -7.74
C ASP A 354 0.59 -11.94 -7.38
N GLY A 355 1.01 -10.87 -6.71
CA GLY A 355 0.16 -9.74 -6.35
C GLY A 355 -0.34 -8.97 -7.58
N LEU A 356 0.55 -8.65 -8.52
CA LEU A 356 0.15 -7.98 -9.77
C LEU A 356 -0.76 -8.87 -10.63
N ARG A 357 -0.48 -10.17 -10.71
CA ARG A 357 -1.34 -11.15 -11.40
C ARG A 357 -2.71 -11.27 -10.75
N ALA A 358 -2.78 -11.25 -9.42
CA ALA A 358 -4.05 -11.28 -8.69
C ALA A 358 -4.87 -10.01 -8.94
N ALA A 359 -4.21 -8.84 -8.95
CA ALA A 359 -4.85 -7.56 -9.26
C ALA A 359 -5.36 -7.51 -10.71
N ALA A 360 -4.55 -7.93 -11.68
CA ALA A 360 -4.96 -8.00 -13.09
C ALA A 360 -6.15 -8.94 -13.32
N ASP A 361 -6.14 -10.12 -12.70
CA ASP A 361 -7.26 -11.07 -12.82
C ASP A 361 -8.52 -10.56 -12.11
N HIS A 362 -8.39 -9.93 -10.95
CA HIS A 362 -9.51 -9.28 -10.26
C HIS A 362 -10.13 -8.23 -11.19
N ALA A 363 -9.32 -7.34 -11.77
CA ALA A 363 -9.79 -6.27 -12.64
C ALA A 363 -10.43 -6.82 -13.92
N ARG A 364 -9.81 -7.81 -14.57
CA ARG A 364 -10.34 -8.48 -15.76
C ARG A 364 -11.68 -9.17 -15.48
N GLY A 365 -11.79 -9.86 -14.35
CA GLY A 365 -13.02 -10.52 -13.93
C GLY A 365 -14.15 -9.52 -13.66
N ALA A 366 -13.84 -8.38 -13.04
CA ALA A 366 -14.81 -7.30 -12.84
C ALA A 366 -15.33 -6.73 -14.16
N VAL A 367 -14.44 -6.48 -15.14
CA VAL A 367 -14.83 -6.01 -16.49
C VAL A 367 -15.66 -7.05 -17.24
N LEU A 368 -15.25 -8.32 -17.25
CA LEU A 368 -16.00 -9.39 -17.90
C LEU A 368 -17.42 -9.53 -17.34
N LEU A 369 -17.55 -9.43 -16.01
CA LEU A 369 -18.85 -9.44 -15.37
C LEU A 369 -19.64 -8.17 -15.69
N ALA A 370 -19.03 -6.99 -15.74
CA ALA A 370 -19.71 -5.77 -16.15
C ALA A 370 -20.23 -5.85 -17.60
N ASP A 371 -19.46 -6.49 -18.49
CA ASP A 371 -19.80 -6.70 -19.90
C ASP A 371 -20.74 -7.90 -20.15
N ASP A 372 -21.27 -8.53 -19.09
CA ASP A 372 -22.19 -9.69 -19.15
C ASP A 372 -21.61 -10.98 -19.76
N HIS A 373 -20.35 -11.29 -19.45
CA HIS A 373 -19.67 -12.54 -19.83
C HIS A 373 -19.33 -13.40 -18.60
N PRO A 374 -20.33 -13.96 -17.89
CA PRO A 374 -20.10 -14.69 -16.64
C PRO A 374 -19.31 -15.99 -16.83
N GLU A 375 -19.43 -16.69 -17.95
CA GLU A 375 -18.67 -17.92 -18.23
C GLU A 375 -17.15 -17.64 -18.33
N GLU A 376 -16.78 -16.48 -18.88
CA GLU A 376 -15.38 -16.04 -18.97
C GLU A 376 -14.88 -15.46 -17.64
N ALA A 377 -15.75 -14.74 -16.91
CA ALA A 377 -15.39 -14.13 -15.63
C ALA A 377 -15.05 -15.20 -14.57
N LEU A 378 -15.80 -16.31 -14.53
CA LEU A 378 -15.69 -17.34 -13.50
C LEU A 378 -14.27 -17.92 -13.31
N PRO A 379 -13.60 -18.48 -14.33
CA PRO A 379 -12.24 -19.04 -14.15
C PRO A 379 -11.20 -17.98 -13.80
N VAL A 380 -11.38 -16.73 -14.25
CA VAL A 380 -10.49 -15.60 -13.96
C VAL A 380 -10.62 -15.19 -12.50
N LEU A 381 -11.86 -14.98 -12.02
CA LEU A 381 -12.13 -14.60 -10.63
C LEU A 381 -11.74 -15.70 -9.63
N ARG A 382 -11.93 -16.99 -9.97
CA ARG A 382 -11.46 -18.10 -9.12
C ARG A 382 -9.96 -18.08 -8.93
N ARG A 383 -9.21 -17.78 -9.99
CA ARG A 383 -7.75 -17.65 -9.97
C ARG A 383 -7.31 -16.44 -9.15
N ALA A 384 -7.97 -15.29 -9.31
CA ALA A 384 -7.72 -14.09 -8.49
C ALA A 384 -7.95 -14.38 -7.00
N CYS A 385 -9.08 -14.98 -6.63
CA CYS A 385 -9.40 -15.33 -5.24
C CYS A 385 -8.39 -16.31 -4.64
N ALA A 386 -7.93 -17.30 -5.41
CA ALA A 386 -6.91 -18.23 -4.95
C ALA A 386 -5.60 -17.51 -4.61
N ARG A 387 -5.13 -16.60 -5.49
CA ARG A 387 -3.90 -15.83 -5.24
C ARG A 387 -4.03 -14.86 -4.07
N TRP A 388 -5.13 -14.12 -3.96
CA TRP A 388 -5.31 -13.20 -2.82
C TRP A 388 -5.34 -13.93 -1.48
N ARG A 389 -5.97 -15.11 -1.43
CA ARG A 389 -5.94 -15.98 -0.25
C ARG A 389 -4.54 -16.50 0.06
N GLU A 390 -3.78 -16.90 -0.95
CA GLU A 390 -2.40 -17.37 -0.80
C GLU A 390 -1.38 -16.27 -0.42
N LEU A 391 -1.72 -15.02 -0.71
CA LEU A 391 -1.00 -13.82 -0.29
C LEU A 391 -1.51 -13.30 1.06
N ASP A 392 -2.59 -13.87 1.59
CA ASP A 392 -3.24 -13.45 2.83
C ASP A 392 -3.61 -11.96 2.79
N VAL A 393 -4.39 -11.62 1.74
CA VAL A 393 -5.02 -10.32 1.50
C VAL A 393 -6.54 -10.51 1.58
N PRO A 394 -7.09 -10.58 2.80
CA PRO A 394 -8.49 -10.99 3.02
C PRO A 394 -9.49 -10.05 2.36
N HIS A 395 -9.21 -8.75 2.34
CA HIS A 395 -10.09 -7.74 1.77
C HIS A 395 -10.28 -7.91 0.24
N ASP A 396 -9.19 -7.96 -0.54
CA ASP A 396 -9.28 -8.22 -1.98
C ASP A 396 -9.88 -9.61 -2.27
N CYS A 397 -9.60 -10.61 -1.43
CA CYS A 397 -10.22 -11.93 -1.52
C CYS A 397 -11.75 -11.85 -1.34
N ALA A 398 -12.23 -11.12 -0.32
CA ALA A 398 -13.66 -10.91 -0.07
C ALA A 398 -14.33 -10.18 -1.23
N ARG A 399 -13.70 -9.15 -1.78
CA ARG A 399 -14.18 -8.42 -2.97
C ARG A 399 -14.32 -9.33 -4.19
N VAL A 400 -13.31 -10.14 -4.49
CA VAL A 400 -13.38 -11.12 -5.59
C VAL A 400 -14.47 -12.16 -5.34
N ARG A 401 -14.69 -12.59 -4.10
CA ARG A 401 -15.79 -13.51 -3.76
C ARG A 401 -17.16 -12.91 -3.98
N LEU A 402 -17.36 -11.62 -3.75
CA LEU A 402 -18.62 -10.95 -4.12
C LEU A 402 -18.83 -10.92 -5.64
N LEU A 403 -17.75 -10.72 -6.43
CA LEU A 403 -17.82 -10.85 -7.89
C LEU A 403 -18.12 -12.29 -8.32
N LEU A 404 -17.53 -13.30 -7.67
CA LEU A 404 -17.84 -14.71 -7.89
C LEU A 404 -19.31 -15.03 -7.58
N ALA A 405 -19.84 -14.50 -6.47
CA ALA A 405 -21.24 -14.66 -6.12
C ALA A 405 -22.15 -14.09 -7.20
N ALA A 406 -21.89 -12.86 -7.65
CA ALA A 406 -22.63 -12.23 -8.74
C ALA A 406 -22.49 -13.00 -10.08
N THR A 407 -21.32 -13.59 -10.33
CA THR A 407 -21.10 -14.45 -11.50
C THR A 407 -21.95 -15.72 -11.43
N TYR A 408 -21.98 -16.42 -10.28
CA TYR A 408 -22.81 -17.60 -10.09
C TYR A 408 -24.32 -17.29 -10.15
N ASP A 409 -24.75 -16.14 -9.61
CA ASP A 409 -26.14 -15.68 -9.72
C ASP A 409 -26.56 -15.55 -11.19
N ARG A 410 -25.70 -14.99 -12.07
CA ARG A 410 -25.96 -14.90 -13.53
C ARG A 410 -25.97 -16.24 -14.24
N LEU A 411 -25.18 -17.20 -13.76
CA LEU A 411 -25.17 -18.58 -14.26
C LEU A 411 -26.32 -19.44 -13.70
N GLY A 412 -27.11 -18.91 -12.75
CA GLY A 412 -28.21 -19.60 -12.10
C GLY A 412 -27.82 -20.55 -10.96
N ASP A 413 -26.56 -20.58 -10.53
CA ASP A 413 -26.09 -21.39 -9.39
C ASP A 413 -26.19 -20.60 -8.08
N THR A 414 -27.41 -20.45 -7.58
CA THR A 414 -27.68 -19.65 -6.38
C THR A 414 -27.02 -20.21 -5.11
N ASP A 415 -26.79 -21.53 -5.06
CA ASP A 415 -26.17 -22.20 -3.91
C ASP A 415 -24.66 -21.92 -3.87
N ALA A 416 -23.98 -21.90 -5.02
CA ALA A 416 -22.61 -21.41 -5.11
C ALA A 416 -22.52 -19.91 -4.79
N ALA A 417 -23.46 -19.10 -5.28
CA ALA A 417 -23.50 -17.67 -4.97
C ALA A 417 -23.62 -17.40 -3.46
N ASP A 418 -24.53 -18.09 -2.77
CA ASP A 418 -24.70 -17.97 -1.31
C ASP A 418 -23.45 -18.39 -0.55
N ARG A 419 -22.77 -19.47 -0.97
CA ARG A 419 -21.48 -19.88 -0.38
C ARG A 419 -20.41 -18.81 -0.55
N GLU A 420 -20.30 -18.20 -1.72
CA GLU A 420 -19.29 -17.16 -1.97
C GLU A 420 -19.59 -15.88 -1.17
N ARG A 421 -20.85 -15.46 -1.02
CA ARG A 421 -21.20 -14.33 -0.12
C ARG A 421 -20.86 -14.62 1.33
N ALA A 422 -21.16 -15.83 1.82
CA ALA A 422 -20.81 -16.25 3.18
C ALA A 422 -19.28 -16.29 3.38
N ALA A 423 -18.54 -16.80 2.39
CA ALA A 423 -17.08 -16.82 2.42
C ALA A 423 -16.46 -15.41 2.31
N ALA A 424 -17.08 -14.47 1.59
CA ALA A 424 -16.66 -13.09 1.54
C ALA A 424 -16.76 -12.43 2.92
N HIS A 425 -17.92 -12.58 3.59
CA HIS A 425 -18.12 -12.05 4.94
C HIS A 425 -17.19 -12.71 5.97
N ALA A 426 -16.95 -14.02 5.86
CA ALA A 426 -16.03 -14.72 6.76
C ALA A 426 -14.56 -14.31 6.54
N ALA A 427 -14.18 -13.96 5.31
CA ALA A 427 -12.83 -13.50 5.00
C ALA A 427 -12.58 -12.08 5.53
N ASP A 428 -13.59 -11.22 5.54
CA ASP A 428 -13.48 -9.83 6.01
C ASP A 428 -14.75 -9.41 6.79
N PRO A 429 -14.87 -9.78 8.08
CA PRO A 429 -16.08 -9.55 8.88
C PRO A 429 -16.33 -8.08 9.23
N GLU A 430 -15.27 -7.28 9.30
CA GLU A 430 -15.33 -5.86 9.65
C GLU A 430 -15.74 -4.99 8.45
N TRP A 431 -15.63 -5.52 7.23
CA TRP A 431 -15.98 -4.82 6.01
C TRP A 431 -17.47 -4.88 5.69
N ALA A 432 -18.05 -3.70 5.48
CA ALA A 432 -19.36 -3.53 4.87
C ALA A 432 -19.19 -3.07 3.40
N PRO A 433 -19.56 -3.88 2.39
CA PRO A 433 -19.43 -3.47 1.00
C PRO A 433 -20.28 -2.23 0.67
N PRO A 434 -19.81 -1.33 -0.21
CA PRO A 434 -20.58 -0.16 -0.64
C PRO A 434 -21.95 -0.58 -1.20
N GLY A 435 -23.03 0.00 -0.68
CA GLY A 435 -24.39 -0.33 -1.08
C GLY A 435 -25.02 -1.51 -0.34
N SER A 436 -24.28 -2.24 0.51
CA SER A 436 -24.92 -3.08 1.52
C SER A 436 -25.45 -2.19 2.64
N ARG A 437 -26.70 -1.74 2.51
CA ARG A 437 -27.45 -1.49 3.75
C ARG A 437 -27.53 -2.85 4.45
N PRO A 438 -27.13 -2.96 5.74
CA PRO A 438 -27.38 -4.18 6.48
C PRO A 438 -28.87 -4.50 6.32
N ASN A 439 -29.17 -5.68 5.77
CA ASN A 439 -30.55 -6.10 5.74
C ASN A 439 -31.05 -6.10 7.20
N PRO A 440 -32.28 -5.61 7.46
CA PRO A 440 -32.81 -5.49 8.80
C PRO A 440 -32.58 -6.77 9.61
N GLY A 441 -31.90 -6.65 10.76
CA GLY A 441 -31.67 -7.76 11.68
C GLY A 441 -30.66 -8.82 11.22
N GLY A 442 -29.73 -8.47 10.32
CA GLY A 442 -28.63 -9.38 9.90
C GLY A 442 -29.06 -10.49 8.94
N LEU A 443 -30.18 -10.29 8.24
CA LEU A 443 -30.70 -11.25 7.27
C LEU A 443 -29.84 -11.29 6.00
N THR A 444 -29.76 -12.45 5.36
CA THR A 444 -29.23 -12.55 3.99
C THR A 444 -30.24 -12.00 2.99
N ALA A 445 -29.80 -11.62 1.78
CA ALA A 445 -30.71 -11.17 0.72
C ALA A 445 -31.82 -12.20 0.44
N ARG A 446 -31.47 -13.49 0.46
CA ARG A 446 -32.42 -14.57 0.27
C ARG A 446 -33.43 -14.72 1.41
N GLU A 447 -32.98 -14.50 2.64
CA GLU A 447 -33.87 -14.47 3.81
C GLU A 447 -34.80 -13.24 3.76
N VAL A 448 -34.35 -12.10 3.23
CA VAL A 448 -35.22 -10.94 2.97
C VAL A 448 -36.28 -11.27 1.92
N ASP A 449 -35.93 -11.93 0.81
CA ASP A 449 -36.91 -12.34 -0.21
C ASP A 449 -37.98 -13.29 0.37
N VAL A 450 -37.53 -14.29 1.13
CA VAL A 450 -38.41 -15.24 1.83
C VAL A 450 -39.32 -14.49 2.81
N LEU A 451 -38.74 -13.60 3.62
CA LEU A 451 -39.48 -12.83 4.62
C LEU A 451 -40.50 -11.86 3.98
N ALA A 452 -40.14 -11.23 2.87
CA ALA A 452 -41.03 -10.33 2.13
C ALA A 452 -42.25 -11.07 1.55
N LEU A 453 -42.06 -12.26 0.96
CA LEU A 453 -43.16 -13.08 0.45
C LEU A 453 -44.02 -13.65 1.59
N VAL A 454 -43.40 -14.02 2.71
CA VAL A 454 -44.11 -14.46 3.93
C VAL A 454 -44.98 -13.34 4.50
N ALA A 455 -44.47 -12.10 4.51
CA ALA A 455 -45.21 -10.92 4.96
C ALA A 455 -46.37 -10.55 4.01
N GLN A 456 -46.31 -10.96 2.74
CA GLN A 456 -47.44 -10.90 1.79
C GLN A 456 -48.47 -12.02 2.00
N GLY A 457 -48.30 -12.88 3.01
CA GLY A 457 -49.24 -13.96 3.34
C GLY A 457 -49.05 -15.24 2.53
N ARG A 458 -47.99 -15.35 1.72
CA ARG A 458 -47.69 -16.57 0.94
C ARG A 458 -47.39 -17.74 1.87
N THR A 459 -47.84 -18.95 1.53
CA THR A 459 -47.47 -20.21 2.20
C THR A 459 -46.07 -20.67 1.81
N ASN A 460 -45.44 -21.58 2.56
CA ASN A 460 -44.11 -22.10 2.21
C ASN A 460 -44.07 -22.71 0.79
N ARG A 461 -45.15 -23.35 0.36
CA ARG A 461 -45.31 -23.88 -1.00
C ARG A 461 -45.33 -22.79 -2.07
N GLU A 462 -46.02 -21.69 -1.81
CA GLU A 462 -46.07 -20.56 -2.75
C GLU A 462 -44.76 -19.78 -2.78
N VAL A 463 -44.09 -19.62 -1.63
CA VAL A 463 -42.74 -19.04 -1.56
C VAL A 463 -41.74 -19.92 -2.31
N ALA A 464 -41.81 -21.23 -2.11
CA ALA A 464 -40.99 -22.22 -2.81
C ALA A 464 -41.19 -22.12 -4.33
N ALA A 465 -42.44 -22.02 -4.79
CA ALA A 465 -42.75 -21.83 -6.21
C ALA A 465 -42.25 -20.47 -6.75
N ALA A 466 -42.47 -19.38 -6.01
CA ALA A 466 -42.07 -18.04 -6.42
C ALA A 466 -40.55 -17.85 -6.48
N LEU A 467 -39.81 -18.54 -5.62
CA LEU A 467 -38.36 -18.43 -5.50
C LEU A 467 -37.60 -19.60 -6.16
N VAL A 468 -38.31 -20.56 -6.78
CA VAL A 468 -37.72 -21.77 -7.38
C VAL A 468 -36.88 -22.56 -6.35
N LEU A 469 -37.47 -22.82 -5.19
CA LEU A 469 -36.87 -23.56 -4.07
C LEU A 469 -37.72 -24.78 -3.69
N SER A 470 -37.16 -25.68 -2.89
CA SER A 470 -37.97 -26.70 -2.20
C SER A 470 -38.66 -26.13 -0.97
N GLU A 471 -39.83 -26.65 -0.60
CA GLU A 471 -40.53 -26.26 0.64
C GLU A 471 -39.65 -26.46 1.89
N LYS A 472 -38.80 -27.50 1.89
CA LYS A 472 -37.82 -27.77 2.94
C LYS A 472 -36.76 -26.68 3.05
N THR A 473 -36.31 -26.15 1.91
CA THR A 473 -35.35 -25.03 1.86
C THR A 473 -35.97 -23.75 2.44
N VAL A 474 -37.22 -23.45 2.08
CA VAL A 474 -37.98 -22.31 2.63
C VAL A 474 -38.16 -22.44 4.14
N ALA A 475 -38.51 -23.63 4.64
CA ALA A 475 -38.62 -23.87 6.08
C ALA A 475 -37.30 -23.66 6.82
N ARG A 476 -36.16 -24.04 6.21
CA ARG A 476 -34.82 -23.79 6.77
C ARG A 476 -34.49 -22.30 6.80
N HIS A 477 -34.78 -21.54 5.75
CA HIS A 477 -34.60 -20.08 5.77
C HIS A 477 -35.46 -19.42 6.85
N LEU A 478 -36.72 -19.84 7.03
CA LEU A 478 -37.59 -19.33 8.09
C LEU A 478 -37.06 -19.61 9.50
N ALA A 479 -36.54 -20.82 9.75
CA ALA A 479 -35.92 -21.15 11.03
C ALA A 479 -34.71 -20.24 11.33
N ASN A 480 -33.88 -19.97 10.32
CA ASN A 480 -32.74 -19.06 10.46
C ASN A 480 -33.18 -17.60 10.66
N ILE A 481 -34.22 -17.15 9.96
CA ILE A 481 -34.82 -15.81 10.13
C ILE A 481 -35.30 -15.63 11.58
N TYR A 482 -36.04 -16.60 12.12
CA TYR A 482 -36.54 -16.55 13.50
C TYR A 482 -35.40 -16.47 14.51
N LEU A 483 -34.34 -17.25 14.30
CA LEU A 483 -33.17 -17.24 15.16
C LEU A 483 -32.44 -15.89 15.10
N LYS A 484 -32.19 -15.36 13.90
CA LYS A 484 -31.47 -14.09 13.69
C LYS A 484 -32.22 -12.88 14.24
N LEU A 485 -33.55 -12.85 14.06
CA LEU A 485 -34.39 -11.75 14.51
C LEU A 485 -34.86 -11.87 15.96
N GLY A 486 -34.64 -13.02 16.61
CA GLY A 486 -35.18 -13.31 17.94
C GLY A 486 -36.72 -13.37 17.97
N LEU A 487 -37.34 -13.75 16.85
CA LEU A 487 -38.80 -13.74 16.69
C LEU A 487 -39.37 -15.16 16.73
N PRO A 488 -40.39 -15.43 17.56
CA PRO A 488 -40.85 -16.80 17.81
C PRO A 488 -41.89 -17.30 16.80
N THR A 489 -42.47 -16.43 15.97
CA THR A 489 -43.60 -16.79 15.11
C THR A 489 -43.53 -16.19 13.72
N ARG A 490 -44.17 -16.87 12.76
CA ARG A 490 -44.37 -16.38 11.39
C ARG A 490 -45.01 -14.99 11.36
N THR A 491 -46.01 -14.78 12.22
CA THR A 491 -46.71 -13.50 12.34
C THR A 491 -45.80 -12.40 12.86
N ALA A 492 -44.96 -12.69 13.85
CA ALA A 492 -43.97 -11.74 14.36
C ALA A 492 -42.93 -11.37 13.29
N ALA A 493 -42.46 -12.36 12.52
CA ALA A 493 -41.55 -12.11 11.39
C ALA A 493 -42.23 -11.28 10.27
N ALA A 494 -43.50 -11.57 9.95
CA ALA A 494 -44.27 -10.77 9.00
C ALA A 494 -44.44 -9.31 9.46
N ALA A 495 -44.75 -9.08 10.74
CA ALA A 495 -44.85 -7.74 11.32
C ALA A 495 -43.52 -6.99 11.25
N TYR A 496 -42.41 -7.66 11.61
CA TYR A 496 -41.06 -7.11 11.47
C TYR A 496 -40.76 -6.64 10.04
N ALA A 497 -41.16 -7.43 9.04
CA ALA A 497 -40.96 -7.09 7.64
C ALA A 497 -41.71 -5.81 7.22
N PHE A 498 -42.94 -5.60 7.72
CA PHE A 498 -43.69 -4.37 7.50
C PHE A 498 -43.05 -3.16 8.20
N ASP A 499 -42.67 -3.31 9.46
CA ASP A 499 -42.06 -2.24 10.26
C ASP A 499 -40.73 -1.76 9.67
N HIS A 500 -40.00 -2.66 9.00
CA HIS A 500 -38.71 -2.36 8.35
C HIS A 500 -38.84 -2.11 6.84
N GLY A 501 -40.06 -1.95 6.31
CA GLY A 501 -40.30 -1.56 4.92
C GLY A 501 -39.88 -2.61 3.87
N LEU A 502 -39.81 -3.88 4.24
CA LEU A 502 -39.43 -4.99 3.35
C LEU A 502 -40.57 -5.43 2.40
N VAL A 503 -41.76 -4.87 2.57
CA VAL A 503 -42.95 -5.15 1.76
C VAL A 503 -43.31 -3.91 0.94
N GLY A 504 -42.68 -3.75 -0.23
CA GLY A 504 -42.84 -2.53 -1.03
C GLY A 504 -42.11 -2.56 -2.37
N GLY A 505 -42.37 -3.57 -3.20
CA GLY A 505 -41.89 -3.68 -4.58
C GLY A 505 -43.04 -3.77 -5.57
N SER A 506 -43.84 -2.71 -5.69
CA SER A 506 -44.73 -2.48 -6.84
C SER A 506 -45.06 -0.99 -6.91
N THR A 507 -44.60 -0.35 -7.97
CA THR A 507 -44.97 1.01 -8.37
C THR A 507 -46.50 1.13 -8.48
N HIS A 508 -47.13 1.88 -7.56
CA HIS A 508 -48.40 2.55 -7.82
C HIS A 508 -48.47 3.88 -7.05
N PRO A 509 -48.93 4.98 -7.68
CA PRO A 509 -48.84 6.31 -7.13
C PRO A 509 -49.88 6.52 -6.02
N ARG A 510 -49.45 7.11 -4.89
CA ARG A 510 -50.34 7.54 -3.81
C ARG A 510 -51.33 8.57 -4.36
N ARG A 511 -52.63 8.26 -4.31
CA ARG A 511 -53.69 9.27 -4.43
C ARG A 511 -53.76 10.08 -3.13
N ARG A 512 -54.01 11.38 -3.34
CA ARG A 512 -53.89 12.52 -2.43
C ARG A 512 -54.54 12.35 -1.07
#